data_AF-A0A835W240-F1
#
_entry.id   AF-A0A835W240-F1
#
_cell.length_a   1.000
_cell.length_b   1.000
_cell.length_c   1.000
_cell.angle_alpha   90.00
_cell.angle_beta   90.00
_cell.angle_gamma   90.00
#
_symmetry.space_group_name_H-M   'P 1'
#
loop_
_entity.id
_entity.type
_entity.pdbx_description
1 polymer ?
#
loop_
_entity_poly.entity_id
_entity_poly.type
_entity_poly.pdbx_seq_one_letter_code
_entity_poly.pdbx_strand_id
1 'polypeptide(L)'
;MRGGPSDATAQKLTQRSRQAAAAAAANQQYGPGGGAAAAANSQHPYGAHPYYQQGQPPQVAAPMSRAGGAGAPPPPLHWQLPLELRDAASSKLLLPSRAALYALLGLPLLLWVAVVGAGCLHWEAELPDGASKEDFEHPLIWFDRHVFRVWGPLLPLLPYLVRVAAFSLRRRRLQPQTGAAAASAPAAPAPLRPAASLAVQAGLLYFVIIVVRIALYVGHVALQRGAGVYLVSDHLLLAASVVACFQSELVLCFSDAHKAELLARHDPGAGTPQVAAASGLVGAVFVLVALYGDMYCTARWYHHPGENLAALGVGGAVFQLPVLLWLVRQARFVPV
;
A
#
# COMPACT_ATOMS: atom_id res chain seq x y z
N MET A 1 -49.68 0.98 -38.50
CA MET A 1 -48.58 1.85 -38.97
C MET A 1 -47.69 2.16 -37.78
N ARG A 2 -46.47 1.60 -37.74
CA ARG A 2 -45.51 1.79 -36.64
C ARG A 2 -44.69 3.05 -36.94
N GLY A 3 -44.79 4.06 -36.08
CA GLY A 3 -43.94 5.25 -36.12
C GLY A 3 -42.54 4.91 -35.62
N GLY A 4 -41.53 5.15 -36.44
CA GLY A 4 -40.12 4.98 -36.06
C GLY A 4 -39.64 6.08 -35.10
N PRO A 5 -38.59 5.82 -34.30
CA PRO A 5 -37.99 6.81 -33.42
C PRO A 5 -37.43 7.99 -34.23
N SER A 6 -37.73 9.20 -33.77
CA SER A 6 -37.45 10.45 -34.46
C SER A 6 -35.96 10.78 -34.54
N ASP A 7 -35.52 11.17 -35.74
CA ASP A 7 -34.16 11.64 -36.07
C ASP A 7 -33.65 12.82 -35.21
N ALA A 8 -34.52 13.43 -34.40
CA ALA A 8 -34.20 14.57 -33.55
C ALA A 8 -33.21 14.22 -32.43
N THR A 9 -33.21 12.98 -31.93
CA THR A 9 -32.35 12.57 -30.81
C THR A 9 -30.91 12.32 -31.27
N ALA A 10 -30.73 11.78 -32.48
CA ALA A 10 -29.42 11.55 -33.09
C ALA A 10 -28.70 12.87 -33.46
N GLN A 11 -29.46 13.89 -33.85
CA GLN A 11 -28.91 15.21 -34.13
C GLN A 11 -28.40 15.93 -32.87
N LYS A 12 -29.08 15.78 -31.72
CA LYS A 12 -28.65 16.40 -30.44
C LYS A 12 -27.35 15.80 -29.90
N LEU A 13 -27.12 14.50 -30.07
CA LEU A 13 -25.88 13.82 -29.67
C LEU A 13 -24.67 14.28 -30.50
N THR A 14 -24.88 14.54 -31.79
CA THR A 14 -23.83 14.97 -32.72
C THR A 14 -23.43 16.45 -32.50
N GLN A 15 -24.35 17.28 -31.99
CA GLN A 15 -24.05 18.68 -31.69
C GLN A 15 -23.25 18.85 -30.39
N ARG A 16 -23.55 18.04 -29.35
CA ARG A 16 -22.80 18.05 -28.08
C ARG A 16 -21.35 17.58 -28.24
N SER A 17 -21.09 16.57 -29.07
CA SER A 17 -19.73 16.08 -29.33
C SER A 17 -18.87 17.11 -30.08
N ARG A 18 -19.46 17.90 -30.99
CA ARG A 18 -18.77 19.00 -31.68
C ARG A 18 -18.46 20.19 -30.77
N GLN A 19 -19.33 20.52 -29.82
CA GLN A 19 -19.07 21.58 -28.83
C GLN A 19 -17.97 21.20 -27.83
N ALA A 20 -17.90 19.93 -27.42
CA ALA A 20 -16.82 19.44 -26.55
C ALA A 20 -15.44 19.46 -27.24
N ALA A 21 -15.39 19.14 -28.54
CA ALA A 21 -14.15 19.19 -29.32
C ALA A 21 -13.66 20.63 -29.56
N ALA A 22 -14.56 21.60 -29.72
CA ALA A 22 -14.20 23.01 -29.88
C ALA A 22 -13.64 23.64 -28.59
N ALA A 23 -14.12 23.22 -27.41
CA ALA A 23 -13.60 23.68 -26.13
C ALA A 23 -12.19 23.15 -25.82
N ALA A 24 -11.85 21.94 -26.28
CA ALA A 24 -10.51 21.37 -26.10
C ALA A 24 -9.44 22.05 -26.99
N ALA A 25 -9.84 22.57 -28.15
CA ALA A 25 -8.92 23.28 -29.05
C ALA A 25 -8.57 24.71 -28.56
N ALA A 26 -9.46 25.36 -27.81
CA ALA A 26 -9.23 26.71 -27.28
C ALA A 26 -8.19 26.76 -26.15
N ASN A 27 -7.93 25.64 -25.47
CA ASN A 27 -6.99 25.59 -24.34
C ASN A 27 -5.53 25.30 -24.73
N GLN A 28 -5.23 25.12 -26.02
CA GLN A 28 -3.85 24.90 -26.49
C GLN A 28 -3.16 26.17 -27.00
N GLN A 29 -3.82 27.34 -26.96
CA GLN A 29 -3.30 28.56 -27.57
C GLN A 29 -2.59 29.52 -26.61
N TYR A 30 -2.47 29.16 -25.32
CA TYR A 30 -1.64 29.89 -24.34
C TYR A 30 -0.44 29.03 -23.92
N GLY A 31 0.67 29.18 -24.65
CA GLY A 31 1.95 28.59 -24.30
C GLY A 31 2.62 29.28 -23.09
N PRO A 32 3.53 28.60 -22.38
CA PRO A 32 4.28 29.20 -21.28
C PRO A 32 5.43 30.05 -21.84
N GLY A 33 5.25 31.37 -21.79
CA GLY A 33 6.29 32.36 -22.05
C GLY A 33 7.20 32.54 -20.84
N GLY A 34 8.49 32.73 -21.12
CA GLY A 34 9.59 32.75 -20.17
C GLY A 34 9.52 33.82 -19.07
N GLY A 35 10.25 33.54 -17.99
CA GLY A 35 10.52 34.46 -16.90
C GLY A 35 11.74 33.99 -16.12
N ALA A 36 12.92 34.33 -16.61
CA ALA A 36 14.16 34.22 -15.87
C ALA A 36 14.31 35.45 -14.95
N ALA A 37 14.66 35.25 -13.68
CA ALA A 37 15.72 35.98 -12.97
C ALA A 37 15.68 35.74 -11.44
N ALA A 38 16.87 35.46 -10.91
CA ALA A 38 17.40 35.91 -9.62
C ALA A 38 16.74 35.45 -8.30
N ALA A 39 17.43 34.54 -7.61
CA ALA A 39 17.74 34.64 -6.17
C ALA A 39 18.79 33.57 -5.83
N ALA A 40 20.04 33.97 -5.65
CA ALA A 40 20.64 34.19 -4.33
C ALA A 40 21.03 32.89 -3.60
N ASN A 41 22.19 32.37 -4.03
CA ASN A 41 23.29 31.93 -3.18
C ASN A 41 22.98 31.89 -1.67
N SER A 42 22.63 30.72 -1.13
CA SER A 42 22.60 30.46 0.31
C SER A 42 23.53 29.28 0.62
N GLN A 43 24.81 29.60 0.71
CA GLN A 43 25.80 28.75 1.38
C GLN A 43 25.38 28.66 2.85
N HIS A 44 25.00 27.47 3.30
CA HIS A 44 24.92 27.16 4.73
C HIS A 44 26.32 26.72 5.21
N PRO A 45 27.00 27.51 6.05
CA PRO A 45 28.17 27.01 6.76
C PRO A 45 27.70 26.07 7.87
N TYR A 46 28.15 24.81 7.82
CA TYR A 46 28.08 23.91 8.96
C TYR A 46 28.92 24.52 10.10
N GLY A 47 28.24 25.02 11.12
CA GLY A 47 28.84 25.48 12.36
C GLY A 47 29.51 24.30 13.08
N ALA A 48 30.81 24.46 13.32
CA ALA A 48 31.55 23.64 14.25
C ALA A 48 31.06 23.89 15.68
N HIS A 49 30.72 22.81 16.39
CA HIS A 49 30.55 22.84 17.85
C HIS A 49 31.91 22.56 18.51
N PRO A 50 32.46 23.49 19.32
CA PRO A 50 33.50 23.19 20.29
C PRO A 50 32.88 22.79 21.65
N TYR A 51 33.70 22.14 22.48
CA TYR A 51 33.47 21.70 23.87
C TYR A 51 32.77 20.34 24.08
N TYR A 52 33.60 19.31 24.31
CA TYR A 52 33.78 18.74 25.65
C TYR A 52 35.23 18.22 25.78
N GLN A 53 36.02 18.94 26.57
CA GLN A 53 37.36 18.56 27.02
C GLN A 53 37.22 17.94 28.42
N GLN A 54 37.92 16.82 28.62
CA GLN A 54 38.44 16.31 29.89
C GLN A 54 37.45 16.00 31.03
N GLY A 55 37.10 14.71 31.10
CA GLY A 55 37.14 13.96 32.34
C GLY A 55 37.74 12.59 32.03
N GLN A 56 38.95 12.29 32.55
CA GLN A 56 39.52 10.94 32.54
C GLN A 56 38.82 10.09 33.59
N PRO A 57 38.11 9.00 33.22
CA PRO A 57 37.84 7.90 34.14
C PRO A 57 39.03 6.91 34.15
N PRO A 58 39.19 6.13 35.23
CA PRO A 58 40.44 5.48 35.62
C PRO A 58 40.95 4.45 34.61
N GLN A 59 42.27 4.35 34.51
CA GLN A 59 42.97 3.26 33.83
C GLN A 59 42.58 1.92 34.49
N VAL A 60 41.60 1.25 33.91
CA VAL A 60 41.39 -0.18 34.13
C VAL A 60 42.52 -0.88 33.39
N ALA A 61 43.31 -1.66 34.15
CA ALA A 61 44.44 -2.43 33.66
C ALA A 61 44.08 -3.15 32.35
N ALA A 62 44.93 -2.97 31.33
CA ALA A 62 44.80 -3.65 30.07
C ALA A 62 44.68 -5.17 30.32
N PRO A 63 43.66 -5.85 29.79
CA PRO A 63 43.66 -7.30 29.79
C PRO A 63 44.93 -7.76 29.08
N MET A 64 45.71 -8.58 29.78
CA MET A 64 46.91 -9.21 29.24
C MET A 64 46.63 -9.70 27.82
N SER A 65 47.35 -9.11 26.87
CA SER A 65 47.43 -9.54 25.50
C SER A 65 47.86 -11.01 25.50
N ARG A 66 46.89 -11.91 25.33
CA ARG A 66 47.13 -13.30 25.03
C ARG A 66 47.73 -13.36 23.63
N ALA A 67 49.06 -13.25 23.58
CA ALA A 67 49.85 -13.61 22.43
C ALA A 67 49.57 -15.09 22.11
N GLY A 68 49.18 -15.38 20.88
CA GLY A 68 48.98 -16.75 20.40
C GLY A 68 47.52 -17.09 20.12
N GLY A 69 47.06 -16.72 18.92
CA GLY A 69 45.75 -17.08 18.40
C GLY A 69 45.60 -16.59 16.97
N ALA A 70 46.45 -17.09 16.08
CA ALA A 70 46.25 -16.92 14.64
C ALA A 70 44.86 -17.45 14.26
N GLY A 71 44.04 -16.60 13.62
CA GLY A 71 42.91 -17.07 12.82
C GLY A 71 41.50 -16.83 13.34
N ALA A 72 41.26 -15.91 14.28
CA ALA A 72 39.89 -15.41 14.44
C ALA A 72 39.56 -14.55 13.20
N PRO A 73 38.61 -14.95 12.33
CA PRO A 73 38.24 -14.12 11.19
C PRO A 73 37.74 -12.76 11.72
N PRO A 74 38.09 -11.64 11.04
CA PRO A 74 37.58 -10.33 11.43
C PRO A 74 36.06 -10.41 11.55
N PRO A 75 35.45 -9.78 12.59
CA PRO A 75 34.00 -9.81 12.74
C PRO A 75 33.37 -9.31 11.43
N PRO A 76 32.35 -10.00 10.91
CA PRO A 76 31.87 -9.70 9.58
C PRO A 76 31.35 -8.26 9.52
N LEU A 77 31.71 -7.52 8.47
CA LEU A 77 31.51 -6.06 8.29
C LEU A 77 30.11 -5.53 8.66
N HIS A 78 29.07 -6.36 8.59
CA HIS A 78 27.72 -5.98 9.01
C HIS A 78 27.61 -5.65 10.52
N TRP A 79 28.53 -6.13 11.36
CA TRP A 79 28.61 -5.79 12.79
C TRP A 79 29.28 -4.44 13.07
N GLN A 80 29.70 -3.70 12.05
CA GLN A 80 30.26 -2.34 12.19
C GLN A 80 29.32 -1.25 11.69
N LEU A 81 28.20 -1.61 11.06
CA LEU A 81 27.23 -0.63 10.58
C LEU A 81 26.45 0.00 11.74
N PRO A 82 26.08 1.30 11.65
CA PRO A 82 25.06 1.91 12.49
C PRO A 82 23.82 1.02 12.63
N LEU A 83 23.23 0.98 13.83
CA LEU A 83 22.07 0.12 14.15
C LEU A 83 20.93 0.31 13.13
N GLU A 84 20.66 1.55 12.74
CA GLU A 84 19.63 1.93 11.78
C GLU A 84 19.79 1.21 10.43
N LEU A 85 21.01 1.11 9.93
CA LEU A 85 21.30 0.44 8.66
C LEU A 85 21.16 -1.08 8.77
N ARG A 86 21.47 -1.66 9.93
CA ARG A 86 21.24 -3.09 10.18
C ARG A 86 19.76 -3.39 10.24
N ASP A 87 18.99 -2.54 10.89
CA ASP A 87 17.54 -2.69 10.98
C ASP A 87 16.88 -2.48 9.62
N ALA A 88 17.36 -1.52 8.81
CA ALA A 88 16.91 -1.34 7.43
C ALA A 88 17.23 -2.55 6.53
N ALA A 89 18.34 -3.24 6.78
CA ALA A 89 18.70 -4.48 6.11
C ALA A 89 17.95 -5.72 6.64
N SER A 90 17.18 -5.60 7.73
CA SER A 90 16.52 -6.73 8.37
C SER A 90 15.09 -6.97 7.85
N SER A 91 14.48 -8.07 8.31
CA SER A 91 13.05 -8.36 8.11
C SER A 91 12.13 -7.63 9.10
N LYS A 92 12.62 -6.65 9.87
CA LYS A 92 11.77 -5.93 10.81
C LYS A 92 10.89 -4.93 10.07
N LEU A 93 9.68 -4.69 10.54
CA LEU A 93 8.94 -3.52 10.09
C LEU A 93 9.65 -2.27 10.62
N LEU A 94 10.00 -1.35 9.73
CA LEU A 94 10.68 -0.11 10.06
C LEU A 94 9.87 1.08 9.55
N LEU A 95 9.50 1.98 10.44
CA LEU A 95 8.75 3.20 10.18
C LEU A 95 9.41 4.35 10.95
N PRO A 96 9.28 5.61 10.47
CA PRO A 96 9.91 6.76 11.11
C PRO A 96 9.36 7.08 12.50
N SER A 97 8.10 6.71 12.79
CA SER A 97 7.47 6.92 14.10
C SER A 97 6.26 6.01 14.30
N ARG A 98 5.83 5.84 15.56
CA ARG A 98 4.54 5.20 15.89
C ARG A 98 3.34 5.99 15.38
N ALA A 99 3.44 7.31 15.31
CA ALA A 99 2.38 8.14 14.74
C ALA A 99 2.13 7.78 13.26
N ALA A 100 3.19 7.57 12.48
CA ALA A 100 3.07 7.11 11.09
C ALA A 100 2.38 5.74 11.00
N LEU A 101 2.73 4.80 11.88
CA LEU A 101 2.05 3.50 11.95
C LEU A 101 0.55 3.67 12.23
N TYR A 102 0.19 4.38 13.29
CA TYR A 102 -1.21 4.56 13.66
C TYR A 102 -2.00 5.35 12.62
N ALA A 103 -1.38 6.29 11.91
CA ALA A 103 -2.01 6.96 10.77
C ALA A 103 -2.29 5.97 9.63
N LEU A 104 -1.31 5.15 9.24
CA LEU A 104 -1.45 4.16 8.18
C LEU A 104 -2.44 3.04 8.53
N LEU A 105 -2.60 2.71 9.82
CA LEU A 105 -3.59 1.73 10.28
C LEU A 105 -4.98 2.35 10.50
N GLY A 106 -5.03 3.53 11.09
CA GLY A 106 -6.26 4.17 11.55
C GLY A 106 -7.01 4.88 10.44
N LEU A 107 -6.33 5.64 9.57
CA LEU A 107 -7.00 6.44 8.55
C LEU A 107 -7.80 5.58 7.56
N PRO A 108 -7.28 4.48 6.99
CA PRO A 108 -8.07 3.64 6.09
C PRO A 108 -9.30 3.06 6.80
N LEU A 109 -9.15 2.57 8.03
CA LEU A 109 -10.24 1.99 8.80
C LEU A 109 -11.33 3.04 9.13
N LEU A 110 -10.92 4.21 9.61
CA LEU A 110 -11.84 5.30 9.94
C LEU A 110 -12.59 5.79 8.69
N LEU A 111 -11.91 5.91 7.56
CA LEU A 111 -12.54 6.28 6.29
C LEU A 111 -13.52 5.20 5.82
N TRP A 112 -13.14 3.93 5.88
CA TRP A 112 -14.03 2.82 5.54
C TRP A 112 -15.31 2.85 6.39
N VAL A 113 -15.18 2.99 7.71
CA VAL A 113 -16.32 3.08 8.63
C VAL A 113 -17.16 4.32 8.36
N ALA A 114 -16.53 5.49 8.20
CA ALA A 114 -17.22 6.74 7.93
C ALA A 114 -18.02 6.69 6.62
N VAL A 115 -17.46 6.07 5.59
CA VAL A 115 -18.06 6.01 4.26
C VAL A 115 -19.23 5.01 4.21
N VAL A 116 -19.08 3.83 4.80
CA VAL A 116 -20.20 2.88 4.95
C VAL A 116 -21.30 3.47 5.84
N GLY A 117 -20.91 4.13 6.94
CA GLY A 117 -21.83 4.82 7.84
C GLY A 117 -22.59 5.95 7.13
N ALA A 118 -21.91 6.79 6.36
CA ALA A 118 -22.54 7.82 5.54
C ALA A 118 -23.51 7.24 4.52
N GLY A 119 -23.15 6.12 3.86
CA GLY A 119 -24.06 5.42 2.97
C GLY A 119 -25.32 4.91 3.68
N CYS A 120 -25.18 4.37 4.90
CA CYS A 120 -26.31 3.94 5.71
C CYS A 120 -27.21 5.10 6.17
N LEU A 121 -26.62 6.25 6.51
CA LEU A 121 -27.36 7.46 6.90
C LEU A 121 -28.11 8.09 5.72
N HIS A 122 -27.56 7.97 4.52
CA HIS A 122 -28.19 8.44 3.28
C HIS A 122 -29.01 7.36 2.57
N TRP A 123 -29.30 6.24 3.26
CA TRP A 123 -29.96 5.10 2.65
C TRP A 123 -31.31 5.48 2.02
N GLU A 124 -31.48 5.06 0.77
CA GLU A 124 -32.69 5.28 -0.02
C GLU A 124 -33.36 3.93 -0.25
N ALA A 125 -34.57 3.76 0.29
CA ALA A 125 -35.34 2.53 0.14
C ALA A 125 -35.78 2.30 -1.32
N GLU A 126 -36.02 3.39 -2.05
CA GLU A 126 -36.39 3.40 -3.46
C GLU A 126 -35.28 4.09 -4.26
N LEU A 127 -34.93 3.53 -5.42
CA LEU A 127 -33.93 4.12 -6.29
C LEU A 127 -34.49 5.36 -7.00
N PRO A 128 -33.63 6.32 -7.38
CA PRO A 128 -34.04 7.46 -8.19
C PRO A 128 -34.82 7.02 -9.44
N ASP A 129 -35.86 7.78 -9.76
CA ASP A 129 -36.73 7.55 -10.93
C ASP A 129 -37.44 6.18 -10.99
N GLY A 130 -37.51 5.47 -9.86
CA GLY A 130 -38.13 4.14 -9.80
C GLY A 130 -37.35 3.07 -10.58
N ALA A 131 -36.07 3.32 -10.85
CA ALA A 131 -35.20 2.37 -11.54
C ALA A 131 -35.10 1.04 -10.77
N SER A 132 -34.96 -0.07 -11.49
CA SER A 132 -34.61 -1.33 -10.87
C SER A 132 -33.15 -1.29 -10.39
N LYS A 133 -32.80 -2.11 -9.39
CA LYS A 133 -31.39 -2.26 -8.94
C LYS A 133 -30.46 -2.75 -10.05
N GLU A 134 -30.99 -3.37 -11.08
CA GLU A 134 -30.22 -3.89 -12.22
C GLU A 134 -29.93 -2.80 -13.26
N ASP A 135 -30.83 -1.82 -13.38
CA ASP A 135 -30.74 -0.74 -14.38
C ASP A 135 -30.12 0.55 -13.81
N PHE A 136 -29.93 0.63 -12.49
CA PHE A 136 -29.39 1.83 -11.85
C PHE A 136 -27.87 1.93 -12.00
N GLU A 137 -27.40 3.01 -12.65
CA GLU A 137 -25.98 3.31 -12.84
C GLU A 137 -25.51 4.40 -11.85
N HIS A 138 -24.66 4.03 -10.90
CA HIS A 138 -23.96 5.01 -10.05
C HIS A 138 -22.59 5.38 -10.64
N PRO A 139 -21.95 6.49 -10.20
CA PRO A 139 -20.70 6.98 -10.80
C PRO A 139 -19.52 6.00 -10.82
N LEU A 140 -19.57 4.95 -9.99
CA LEU A 140 -18.51 3.93 -9.89
C LEU A 140 -18.96 2.54 -10.37
N ILE A 141 -20.10 2.43 -11.05
CA ILE A 141 -20.63 1.15 -11.53
C ILE A 141 -19.65 0.43 -12.47
N TRP A 142 -18.88 1.18 -13.27
CA TRP A 142 -17.86 0.60 -14.13
C TRP A 142 -16.75 -0.07 -13.32
N PHE A 143 -16.27 0.60 -12.27
CA PHE A 143 -15.26 0.04 -11.36
C PHE A 143 -15.81 -1.19 -10.64
N ASP A 144 -17.03 -1.10 -10.10
CA ASP A 144 -17.70 -2.23 -9.46
C ASP A 144 -17.75 -3.45 -10.40
N ARG A 145 -18.38 -3.27 -11.57
CA ARG A 145 -18.69 -4.35 -12.50
C ARG A 145 -17.47 -4.98 -13.14
N HIS A 146 -16.49 -4.18 -13.55
CA HIS A 146 -15.36 -4.66 -14.35
C HIS A 146 -14.09 -4.91 -13.55
N VAL A 147 -13.92 -4.24 -12.43
CA VAL A 147 -12.71 -4.34 -11.62
C VAL A 147 -13.00 -5.07 -10.33
N PHE A 148 -13.91 -4.55 -9.51
CA PHE A 148 -14.04 -5.02 -8.14
C PHE A 148 -14.73 -6.38 -8.02
N ARG A 149 -15.82 -6.62 -8.75
CA ARG A 149 -16.49 -7.94 -8.74
C ARG A 149 -15.66 -9.05 -9.40
N VAL A 150 -14.91 -8.71 -10.45
CA VAL A 150 -14.13 -9.69 -11.23
C VAL A 150 -12.81 -10.00 -10.54
N TRP A 151 -12.10 -8.96 -10.08
CA TRP A 151 -10.73 -9.06 -9.60
C TRP A 151 -10.58 -8.78 -8.11
N GLY A 152 -11.65 -8.41 -7.40
CA GLY A 152 -11.63 -7.95 -6.01
C GLY A 152 -10.72 -8.75 -5.09
N PRO A 153 -10.88 -10.09 -4.97
CA PRO A 153 -10.03 -10.92 -4.13
C PRO A 153 -8.54 -10.89 -4.50
N LEU A 154 -8.22 -10.59 -5.76
CA LEU A 154 -6.87 -10.59 -6.32
C LEU A 154 -6.24 -9.19 -6.40
N LEU A 155 -7.03 -8.10 -6.31
CA LEU A 155 -6.53 -6.73 -6.40
C LEU A 155 -5.36 -6.44 -5.45
N PRO A 156 -5.37 -6.89 -4.18
CA PRO A 156 -4.25 -6.63 -3.27
C PRO A 156 -2.95 -7.36 -3.66
N LEU A 157 -3.03 -8.38 -4.52
CA LEU A 157 -1.84 -9.09 -5.00
C LEU A 157 -1.02 -8.21 -5.95
N LEU A 158 -1.60 -7.20 -6.59
CA LEU A 158 -0.87 -6.33 -7.52
C LEU A 158 0.25 -5.53 -6.82
N PRO A 159 -0.02 -4.67 -5.80
CA PRO A 159 1.05 -3.98 -5.08
C PRO A 159 2.02 -4.95 -4.40
N TYR A 160 1.51 -6.07 -3.88
CA TYR A 160 2.33 -7.14 -3.32
C TYR A 160 3.36 -7.70 -4.32
N LEU A 161 2.91 -8.09 -5.51
CA LEU A 161 3.75 -8.68 -6.55
C LEU A 161 4.76 -7.66 -7.09
N VAL A 162 4.36 -6.40 -7.28
CA VAL A 162 5.27 -5.31 -7.69
C VAL A 162 6.40 -5.16 -6.67
N ARG A 163 6.06 -5.13 -5.38
CA ARG A 163 7.01 -5.03 -4.28
C ARG A 163 7.94 -6.24 -4.26
N VAL A 164 7.40 -7.46 -4.23
CA VAL A 164 8.20 -8.70 -4.24
C VAL A 164 9.12 -8.79 -5.45
N ALA A 165 8.65 -8.43 -6.64
CA ALA A 165 9.45 -8.43 -7.85
C ALA A 165 10.60 -7.43 -7.77
N ALA A 166 10.35 -6.20 -7.32
CA ALA A 166 11.37 -5.16 -7.19
C ALA A 166 12.50 -5.59 -6.23
N PHE A 167 12.16 -6.19 -5.08
CA PHE A 167 13.15 -6.69 -4.13
C PHE A 167 13.84 -7.99 -4.60
N SER A 168 13.15 -8.84 -5.36
CA SER A 168 13.72 -10.07 -5.92
C SER A 168 14.69 -9.81 -7.09
N LEU A 169 14.42 -8.80 -7.92
CA LEU A 169 15.32 -8.38 -9.01
C LEU A 169 16.65 -7.84 -8.47
N ARG A 170 16.63 -7.15 -7.32
CA ARG A 170 17.84 -6.71 -6.60
C ARG A 170 18.73 -7.90 -6.21
N ARG A 171 18.14 -9.03 -5.80
CA ARG A 171 18.88 -10.26 -5.44
C ARG A 171 19.72 -10.80 -6.61
N ARG A 172 19.23 -10.69 -7.84
CA ARG A 172 19.93 -11.20 -9.04
C ARG A 172 21.08 -10.30 -9.49
N ARG A 173 20.93 -8.97 -9.41
CA ARG A 173 21.99 -8.02 -9.83
C ARG A 173 23.20 -8.03 -8.89
N LEU A 174 22.99 -8.33 -7.62
CA LEU A 174 24.00 -8.33 -6.58
C LEU A 174 24.64 -9.71 -6.35
N GLN A 175 24.24 -10.72 -7.13
CA GLN A 175 24.91 -12.01 -7.14
C GLN A 175 26.19 -11.83 -7.97
N PRO A 176 27.39 -11.85 -7.36
CA PRO A 176 28.63 -11.67 -8.10
C PRO A 176 28.68 -12.76 -9.17
N GLN A 177 28.96 -12.35 -10.41
CA GLN A 177 29.24 -13.30 -11.48
C GLN A 177 30.33 -14.23 -10.97
N THR A 178 29.97 -15.49 -10.74
CA THR A 178 30.88 -16.59 -10.38
C THR A 178 31.74 -16.97 -11.60
N GLY A 179 32.40 -15.98 -12.20
CA GLY A 179 33.40 -16.14 -13.23
C GLY A 179 34.73 -15.66 -12.66
N ALA A 180 35.73 -16.55 -12.73
CA ALA A 180 37.19 -16.48 -12.50
C ALA A 180 37.93 -15.16 -12.18
N ALA A 181 37.36 -13.97 -12.30
CA ALA A 181 37.99 -12.66 -12.09
C ALA A 181 37.99 -12.17 -10.63
N ALA A 182 37.34 -12.87 -9.69
CA ALA A 182 37.19 -12.43 -8.29
C ALA A 182 38.42 -12.71 -7.39
N ALA A 183 39.51 -13.26 -7.92
CA ALA A 183 40.65 -13.70 -7.11
C ALA A 183 41.56 -12.57 -6.59
N SER A 184 41.40 -11.33 -7.07
CA SER A 184 42.35 -10.24 -6.77
C SER A 184 41.74 -8.92 -6.30
N ALA A 185 40.41 -8.78 -6.24
CA ALA A 185 39.76 -7.58 -5.73
C ALA A 185 39.48 -7.72 -4.22
N PRO A 186 39.73 -6.69 -3.39
CA PRO A 186 39.29 -6.68 -2.00
C PRO A 186 37.79 -6.94 -1.96
N ALA A 187 37.36 -7.91 -1.15
CA ALA A 187 35.98 -8.35 -1.07
C ALA A 187 35.07 -7.14 -0.83
N ALA A 188 34.36 -6.71 -1.88
CA ALA A 188 33.39 -5.64 -1.77
C ALA A 188 32.39 -6.02 -0.67
N PRO A 189 31.99 -5.07 0.21
CA PRO A 189 31.10 -5.35 1.32
C PRO A 189 29.85 -6.05 0.80
N ALA A 190 29.55 -7.21 1.38
CA ALA A 190 28.40 -8.00 0.97
C ALA A 190 27.14 -7.11 1.04
N PRO A 191 26.35 -7.03 -0.04
CA PRO A 191 25.23 -6.12 -0.09
C PRO A 191 24.23 -6.44 1.02
N LEU A 192 23.77 -5.40 1.71
CA LEU A 192 22.77 -5.49 2.75
C LEU A 192 21.42 -5.94 2.16
N ARG A 193 21.05 -7.19 2.40
CA ARG A 193 19.86 -7.83 1.81
C ARG A 193 18.66 -7.68 2.76
N PRO A 194 17.59 -6.97 2.39
CA PRO A 194 16.35 -7.03 3.14
C PRO A 194 15.82 -8.47 3.12
N ALA A 195 15.52 -9.01 4.30
CA ALA A 195 15.06 -10.38 4.44
C ALA A 195 13.60 -10.54 3.95
N ALA A 196 13.37 -11.53 3.10
CA ALA A 196 12.10 -11.76 2.41
C ALA A 196 10.92 -12.20 3.31
N SER A 197 11.16 -12.43 4.61
CA SER A 197 10.18 -13.07 5.49
C SER A 197 8.91 -12.25 5.69
N LEU A 198 8.96 -10.91 5.66
CA LEU A 198 7.74 -10.07 5.75
C LEU A 198 6.84 -10.23 4.53
N ALA A 199 7.42 -10.33 3.33
CA ALA A 199 6.63 -10.55 2.12
C ALA A 199 6.03 -11.96 2.10
N VAL A 200 6.73 -12.97 2.60
CA VAL A 200 6.15 -14.32 2.73
C VAL A 200 5.01 -14.31 3.75
N GLN A 201 5.19 -13.67 4.91
CA GLN A 201 4.12 -13.56 5.92
C GLN A 201 2.90 -12.81 5.40
N ALA A 202 3.10 -11.70 4.68
CA ALA A 202 2.01 -10.96 4.04
C ALA A 202 1.28 -11.82 3.01
N GLY A 203 2.02 -12.54 2.15
CA GLY A 203 1.43 -13.44 1.16
C GLY A 203 0.60 -14.56 1.79
N LEU A 204 1.09 -15.17 2.88
CA LEU A 204 0.34 -16.17 3.65
C LEU A 204 -0.93 -15.57 4.27
N LEU A 205 -0.84 -14.36 4.82
CA LEU A 205 -1.99 -13.66 5.38
C LEU A 205 -3.06 -13.39 4.30
N TYR A 206 -2.65 -12.91 3.12
CA TYR A 206 -3.58 -12.65 2.00
C TYR A 206 -4.21 -13.93 1.49
N PHE A 207 -3.43 -15.01 1.40
CA PHE A 207 -3.96 -16.32 1.04
C PHE A 207 -5.03 -16.78 2.04
N VAL A 208 -4.77 -16.67 3.35
CA VAL A 208 -5.76 -17.00 4.39
C VAL A 208 -7.02 -16.13 4.25
N ILE A 209 -6.86 -14.82 4.05
CA ILE A 209 -7.99 -13.89 3.85
C ILE A 209 -8.84 -14.31 2.64
N ILE A 210 -8.21 -14.63 1.51
CA ILE A 210 -8.89 -15.09 0.29
C ILE A 210 -9.66 -16.40 0.56
N VAL A 211 -9.03 -17.38 1.21
CA VAL A 211 -9.66 -18.67 1.53
C VAL A 211 -10.86 -18.47 2.46
N VAL A 212 -10.70 -17.70 3.54
CA VAL A 212 -11.79 -17.38 4.47
C VAL A 212 -12.93 -16.67 3.74
N ARG A 213 -12.60 -15.73 2.85
CA ARG A 213 -13.60 -15.01 2.05
C ARG A 213 -14.39 -15.95 1.14
N ILE A 214 -13.72 -16.84 0.42
CA ILE A 214 -14.37 -17.85 -0.42
C ILE A 214 -15.28 -18.76 0.43
N ALA A 215 -14.81 -19.20 1.60
CA ALA A 215 -15.62 -20.04 2.50
C ALA A 215 -16.88 -19.30 2.99
N LEU A 216 -16.75 -18.03 3.39
CA LEU A 216 -17.88 -17.20 3.80
C LEU A 216 -18.87 -16.96 2.66
N TYR A 217 -18.38 -16.72 1.44
CA TYR A 217 -19.22 -16.57 0.25
C TYR A 217 -20.01 -17.85 -0.05
N VAL A 218 -19.35 -19.01 -0.09
CA VAL A 218 -20.00 -20.29 -0.33
C VAL A 218 -21.03 -20.60 0.76
N GLY A 219 -20.69 -20.34 2.02
CA GLY A 219 -21.61 -20.49 3.15
C GLY A 219 -22.82 -19.56 3.03
N HIS A 220 -22.62 -18.29 2.66
CA HIS A 220 -23.69 -17.33 2.42
C HIS A 220 -24.63 -17.79 1.31
N VAL A 221 -24.10 -18.22 0.16
CA VAL A 221 -24.91 -18.73 -0.97
C VAL A 221 -25.68 -19.99 -0.60
N ALA A 222 -25.07 -20.89 0.18
CA ALA A 222 -25.73 -22.12 0.64
C ALA A 222 -26.92 -21.79 1.57
N LEU A 223 -26.74 -20.86 2.51
CA LEU A 223 -27.81 -20.41 3.42
C LEU A 223 -28.92 -19.68 2.67
N GLN A 224 -28.56 -18.84 1.70
CA GLN A 224 -29.52 -18.13 0.86
C GLN A 224 -30.39 -19.12 0.06
N ARG A 225 -29.79 -20.18 -0.51
CA ARG A 225 -30.52 -21.22 -1.25
C ARG A 225 -31.37 -22.12 -0.35
N GLY A 226 -30.89 -22.45 0.84
CA GLY A 226 -31.57 -23.38 1.74
C GLY A 226 -32.69 -22.74 2.59
N ALA A 227 -32.44 -21.56 3.14
CA ALA A 227 -33.31 -20.90 4.11
C ALA A 227 -33.86 -19.54 3.64
N GLY A 228 -33.42 -19.03 2.48
CA GLY A 228 -33.85 -17.71 1.98
C GLY A 228 -33.35 -16.53 2.81
N VAL A 229 -32.36 -16.73 3.68
CA VAL A 229 -31.88 -15.70 4.62
C VAL A 229 -30.70 -14.92 4.01
N TYR A 230 -30.84 -13.60 3.96
CA TYR A 230 -29.76 -12.66 3.64
C TYR A 230 -29.17 -12.14 4.95
N LEU A 231 -28.03 -12.70 5.37
CA LEU A 231 -27.44 -12.35 6.67
C LEU A 231 -26.62 -11.05 6.63
N VAL A 232 -25.88 -10.84 5.54
CA VAL A 232 -24.83 -9.81 5.44
C VAL A 232 -24.65 -9.41 3.98
N SER A 233 -24.36 -8.13 3.71
CA SER A 233 -23.94 -7.69 2.37
C SER A 233 -22.62 -8.35 1.97
N ASP A 234 -22.68 -9.26 1.01
CA ASP A 234 -21.51 -9.95 0.48
C ASP A 234 -20.49 -8.97 -0.15
N HIS A 235 -21.00 -7.90 -0.77
CA HIS A 235 -20.17 -6.89 -1.41
C HIS A 235 -19.35 -6.07 -0.41
N LEU A 236 -19.99 -5.61 0.67
CA LEU A 236 -19.29 -4.93 1.78
C LEU A 236 -18.30 -5.86 2.49
N LEU A 237 -18.63 -7.14 2.60
CA LEU A 237 -17.73 -8.14 3.19
C LEU A 237 -16.50 -8.43 2.30
N LEU A 238 -16.68 -8.42 0.97
CA LEU A 238 -15.56 -8.47 0.01
C LEU A 238 -14.65 -7.26 0.22
N ALA A 239 -15.22 -6.08 0.28
CA ALA A 239 -14.44 -4.87 0.44
C ALA A 239 -13.72 -4.82 1.78
N ALA A 240 -14.32 -5.30 2.87
CA ALA A 240 -13.64 -5.39 4.15
C ALA A 240 -12.33 -6.20 4.05
N SER A 241 -12.37 -7.33 3.34
CA SER A 241 -11.18 -8.16 3.11
C SER A 241 -10.12 -7.46 2.24
N VAL A 242 -10.57 -6.73 1.22
CA VAL A 242 -9.69 -6.00 0.29
C VAL A 242 -9.07 -4.77 0.96
N VAL A 243 -9.83 -4.00 1.74
CA VAL A 243 -9.32 -2.89 2.56
C VAL A 243 -8.25 -3.41 3.53
N ALA A 244 -8.48 -4.55 4.18
CA ALA A 244 -7.52 -5.12 5.12
C ALA A 244 -6.16 -5.42 4.45
N CYS A 245 -6.19 -6.04 3.27
CA CYS A 245 -4.98 -6.34 2.49
C CYS A 245 -4.29 -5.09 1.94
N PHE A 246 -5.05 -4.10 1.45
CA PHE A 246 -4.45 -2.84 0.98
C PHE A 246 -3.87 -2.03 2.14
N GLN A 247 -4.50 -2.03 3.30
CA GLN A 247 -3.99 -1.38 4.50
C GLN A 247 -2.65 -1.99 4.94
N SER A 248 -2.50 -3.31 4.91
CA SER A 248 -1.20 -3.93 5.15
C SER A 248 -0.18 -3.56 4.07
N GLU A 249 -0.56 -3.53 2.79
CA GLU A 249 0.37 -3.08 1.74
C GLU A 249 0.74 -1.61 1.88
N LEU A 250 -0.12 -0.72 2.39
CA LEU A 250 0.27 0.66 2.70
C LEU A 250 1.41 0.70 3.72
N VAL A 251 1.27 -0.06 4.81
CA VAL A 251 2.28 -0.14 5.87
C VAL A 251 3.58 -0.77 5.37
N LEU A 252 3.49 -1.86 4.60
CA LEU A 252 4.65 -2.58 4.08
C LEU A 252 5.37 -1.77 3.00
N CYS A 253 4.66 -1.17 2.04
CA CYS A 253 5.24 -0.30 1.03
C CYS A 253 5.91 0.93 1.65
N PHE A 254 5.27 1.56 2.64
CA PHE A 254 5.87 2.70 3.34
C PHE A 254 7.15 2.29 4.07
N SER A 255 7.13 1.14 4.76
CA SER A 255 8.33 0.60 5.42
C SER A 255 9.45 0.30 4.42
N ASP A 256 9.13 -0.36 3.32
CA ASP A 256 10.09 -0.73 2.27
C ASP A 256 10.68 0.52 1.58
N ALA A 257 9.88 1.56 1.35
CA ALA A 257 10.35 2.84 0.83
C ALA A 257 11.31 3.54 1.82
N HIS A 258 10.95 3.60 3.10
CA HIS A 258 11.80 4.20 4.14
C HIS A 258 13.13 3.45 4.31
N LYS A 259 13.10 2.12 4.29
CA LYS A 259 14.32 1.31 4.30
C LYS A 259 15.20 1.56 3.09
N ALA A 260 14.60 1.65 1.90
CA ALA A 260 15.35 1.93 0.68
C ALA A 260 16.01 3.30 0.72
N GLU A 261 15.34 4.31 1.28
CA GLU A 261 15.89 5.65 1.49
C GLU A 261 17.10 5.63 2.45
N LEU A 262 16.99 4.96 3.60
CA LEU A 262 18.11 4.82 4.55
C LEU A 262 19.32 4.12 3.93
N LEU A 263 19.09 3.14 3.05
CA LEU A 263 20.13 2.38 2.37
C LEU A 263 20.69 3.09 1.14
N ALA A 264 20.05 4.13 0.61
CA ALA A 264 20.40 4.74 -0.67
C ALA A 264 21.82 5.30 -0.73
N ARG A 265 22.36 5.78 0.41
CA ARG A 265 23.73 6.29 0.51
C ARG A 265 24.81 5.19 0.44
N HIS A 266 24.41 3.94 0.60
CA HIS A 266 25.31 2.79 0.70
C HIS A 266 25.04 1.72 -0.35
N ASP A 267 23.94 1.85 -1.10
CA ASP A 267 23.59 0.98 -2.22
C ASP A 267 23.07 1.82 -3.39
N PRO A 268 23.88 2.05 -4.44
CA PRO A 268 23.45 2.78 -5.64
C PRO A 268 22.29 2.09 -6.39
N GLY A 269 21.98 0.83 -6.08
CA GLY A 269 20.82 0.10 -6.61
C GLY A 269 19.52 0.28 -5.82
N ALA A 270 19.51 1.06 -4.73
CA ALA A 270 18.34 1.24 -3.87
C ALA A 270 17.19 2.04 -4.52
N GLY A 271 17.46 2.81 -5.57
CA GLY A 271 16.45 3.66 -6.22
C GLY A 271 15.29 2.89 -6.86
N THR A 272 15.55 1.76 -7.54
CA THR A 272 14.47 0.98 -8.18
C THR A 272 13.48 0.39 -7.17
N PRO A 273 13.93 -0.28 -6.08
CA PRO A 273 13.01 -0.71 -5.01
C PRO A 273 12.25 0.44 -4.35
N GLN A 274 12.87 1.60 -4.15
CA GLN A 274 12.20 2.76 -3.56
C GLN A 274 11.05 3.25 -4.45
N VAL A 275 11.30 3.41 -5.76
CA VAL A 275 10.27 3.80 -6.73
C VAL A 275 9.15 2.76 -6.77
N ALA A 276 9.48 1.46 -6.80
CA ALA A 276 8.46 0.41 -6.82
C ALA A 276 7.58 0.41 -5.55
N ALA A 277 8.17 0.59 -4.37
CA ALA A 277 7.44 0.69 -3.12
C ALA A 277 6.54 1.94 -3.08
N ALA A 278 7.05 3.09 -3.54
CA ALA A 278 6.27 4.32 -3.65
C ALA A 278 5.11 4.18 -4.65
N SER A 279 5.34 3.56 -5.82
CA SER A 279 4.28 3.29 -6.80
C SER A 279 3.23 2.32 -6.24
N GLY A 280 3.65 1.30 -5.50
CA GLY A 280 2.75 0.39 -4.79
C GLY A 280 1.88 1.11 -3.75
N LEU A 281 2.48 2.03 -2.99
CA LEU A 281 1.77 2.88 -2.02
C LEU A 281 0.72 3.75 -2.72
N VAL A 282 1.10 4.50 -3.75
CA VAL A 282 0.19 5.37 -4.50
C VAL A 282 -0.94 4.57 -5.16
N GLY A 283 -0.61 3.43 -5.77
CA GLY A 283 -1.59 2.52 -6.36
C GLY A 283 -2.59 2.00 -5.32
N ALA A 284 -2.11 1.58 -4.15
CA ALA A 284 -2.96 1.14 -3.05
C ALA A 284 -3.91 2.25 -2.57
N VAL A 285 -3.42 3.48 -2.41
CA VAL A 285 -4.26 4.63 -2.04
C VAL A 285 -5.34 4.89 -3.10
N PHE A 286 -4.97 4.89 -4.39
CA PHE A 286 -5.92 5.12 -5.47
C PHE A 286 -7.04 4.08 -5.48
N VAL A 287 -6.69 2.79 -5.34
CA VAL A 287 -7.67 1.70 -5.29
C VAL A 287 -8.56 1.81 -4.04
N LEU A 288 -8.00 2.16 -2.88
CA LEU A 288 -8.80 2.38 -1.66
C LEU A 288 -9.80 3.52 -1.83
N VAL A 289 -9.42 4.63 -2.45
CA VAL A 289 -10.34 5.75 -2.71
C VAL A 289 -11.50 5.31 -3.61
N ALA A 290 -11.21 4.60 -4.70
CA ALA A 290 -12.25 4.05 -5.58
C ALA A 290 -13.15 3.06 -4.83
N LEU A 291 -12.57 2.19 -4.01
CA LEU A 291 -13.30 1.22 -3.20
C LEU A 291 -14.19 1.90 -2.16
N TYR A 292 -13.75 2.97 -1.50
CA TYR A 292 -14.60 3.72 -0.59
C TYR A 292 -15.78 4.37 -1.31
N GLY A 293 -15.55 4.98 -2.46
CA GLY A 293 -16.65 5.50 -3.27
C GLY A 293 -17.66 4.41 -3.63
N ASP A 294 -17.19 3.21 -4.01
CA ASP A 294 -18.05 2.08 -4.32
C ASP A 294 -18.84 1.59 -3.09
N MET A 295 -18.19 1.51 -1.93
CA MET A 295 -18.79 1.16 -0.64
C MET A 295 -19.89 2.13 -0.22
N TYR A 296 -19.68 3.43 -0.43
CA TYR A 296 -20.70 4.44 -0.20
C TYR A 296 -21.95 4.15 -1.04
N CYS A 297 -21.77 3.96 -2.35
CA CYS A 297 -22.84 3.71 -3.29
C CYS A 297 -23.59 2.42 -2.94
N THR A 298 -22.83 1.36 -2.62
CA THR A 298 -23.33 0.05 -2.20
C THR A 298 -24.21 0.17 -0.96
N ALA A 299 -23.71 0.83 0.09
CA ALA A 299 -24.43 0.99 1.35
C ALA A 299 -25.68 1.88 1.20
N ARG A 300 -25.62 2.89 0.34
CA ARG A 300 -26.72 3.82 0.11
C ARG A 300 -27.90 3.21 -0.64
N TRP A 301 -27.62 2.46 -1.71
CA TRP A 301 -28.64 2.13 -2.72
C TRP A 301 -28.96 0.63 -2.82
N TYR A 302 -28.05 -0.26 -2.42
CA TYR A 302 -28.18 -1.68 -2.74
C TYR A 302 -28.62 -2.55 -1.57
N HIS A 303 -28.24 -2.18 -0.35
CA HIS A 303 -28.42 -3.00 0.84
C HIS A 303 -29.08 -2.25 1.98
N HIS A 304 -29.86 -2.98 2.79
CA HIS A 304 -30.49 -2.43 3.98
C HIS A 304 -29.41 -2.02 5.02
N PRO A 305 -29.58 -0.92 5.77
CA PRO A 305 -28.59 -0.45 6.74
C PRO A 305 -28.17 -1.52 7.76
N GLY A 306 -29.11 -2.36 8.20
CA GLY A 306 -28.81 -3.48 9.10
C GLY A 306 -27.83 -4.50 8.50
N GLU A 307 -27.98 -4.83 7.22
CA GLU A 307 -27.04 -5.73 6.51
C GLU A 307 -25.65 -5.09 6.39
N ASN A 308 -25.62 -3.77 6.18
CA ASN A 308 -24.38 -3.00 6.05
C ASN A 308 -23.61 -2.92 7.37
N LEU A 309 -24.31 -2.64 8.46
CA LEU A 309 -23.72 -2.60 9.80
C LEU A 309 -23.24 -3.99 10.24
N ALA A 310 -24.00 -5.03 9.93
CA ALA A 310 -23.58 -6.41 10.16
C ALA A 310 -22.32 -6.74 9.34
N ALA A 311 -22.26 -6.35 8.07
CA ALA A 311 -21.08 -6.54 7.21
C ALA A 311 -19.85 -5.80 7.75
N LEU A 312 -20.03 -4.58 8.24
CA LEU A 312 -18.96 -3.78 8.84
C LEU A 312 -18.44 -4.44 10.12
N GLY A 313 -19.33 -4.90 11.00
CA GLY A 313 -18.95 -5.62 12.22
C GLY A 313 -18.22 -6.93 11.94
N VAL A 314 -18.79 -7.79 11.10
CA VAL A 314 -18.20 -9.09 10.73
C VAL A 314 -16.90 -8.90 9.98
N GLY A 315 -16.86 -8.00 8.99
CA GLY A 315 -15.66 -7.70 8.21
C GLY A 315 -14.54 -7.10 9.08
N GLY A 316 -14.91 -6.23 10.02
CA GLY A 316 -13.98 -5.68 11.01
C GLY A 316 -13.38 -6.77 11.90
N ALA A 317 -14.20 -7.68 12.42
CA ALA A 317 -13.75 -8.76 13.30
C ALA A 317 -12.93 -9.83 12.57
N VAL A 318 -13.36 -10.24 11.38
CA VAL A 318 -12.78 -11.39 10.65
C VAL A 318 -11.55 -10.99 9.84
N PHE A 319 -11.52 -9.78 9.25
CA PHE A 319 -10.43 -9.37 8.36
C PHE A 319 -9.57 -8.27 8.95
N GLN A 320 -10.16 -7.17 9.43
CA GLN A 320 -9.40 -6.01 9.89
C GLN A 320 -8.63 -6.30 11.18
N LEU A 321 -9.30 -6.86 12.20
CA LEU A 321 -8.70 -7.10 13.51
C LEU A 321 -7.47 -8.02 13.44
N PRO A 322 -7.49 -9.17 12.74
CA PRO A 322 -6.29 -10.01 12.61
C PRO A 322 -5.12 -9.30 11.92
N VAL A 323 -5.39 -8.53 10.87
CA VAL A 323 -4.35 -7.76 10.16
C VAL A 323 -3.76 -6.67 11.06
N LEU A 324 -4.60 -5.93 11.78
CA LEU A 324 -4.18 -4.92 12.76
C LEU A 324 -3.29 -5.52 13.84
N LEU A 325 -3.73 -6.62 14.46
CA LEU A 325 -2.97 -7.32 15.50
C LEU A 325 -1.64 -7.85 14.98
N TRP A 326 -1.62 -8.38 13.75
CA TRP A 326 -0.38 -8.81 13.11
C TRP A 326 0.57 -7.64 12.88
N LEU A 327 0.11 -6.53 12.28
CA LEU A 327 0.96 -5.36 12.01
C LEU A 327 1.49 -4.71 13.29
N VAL A 328 0.67 -4.58 14.33
CA VAL A 328 1.09 -4.06 15.65
C VAL A 328 2.17 -4.96 16.27
N ARG A 329 2.06 -6.28 16.15
CA ARG A 329 3.09 -7.22 16.61
C ARG A 329 4.41 -7.07 15.83
N GLN A 330 4.33 -6.85 14.51
CA GLN A 330 5.52 -6.58 13.69
C GLN A 330 6.18 -5.25 14.05
N ALA A 331 5.40 -4.27 14.50
CA ALA A 331 5.84 -2.92 14.83
C ALA A 331 6.54 -2.76 16.20
N ARG A 332 6.84 -3.86 16.91
CA ARG A 332 7.52 -3.81 18.23
C ARG A 332 8.88 -3.09 18.22
N PHE A 333 9.46 -2.87 17.04
CA PHE A 333 10.75 -2.19 16.83
C PHE A 333 10.60 -0.75 16.29
N VAL A 334 9.37 -0.25 16.12
CA VAL A 334 9.13 1.13 15.67
C VAL A 334 9.37 2.09 16.85
N PRO A 335 10.18 3.15 16.67
CA PRO A 335 10.51 4.11 17.72
C PRO A 335 9.25 4.82 18.25
N VAL A 336 9.25 5.07 19.56
CA VAL A 336 8.16 5.74 20.30
C VAL A 336 8.06 7.19 19.88
#